data_AF-A0A9P1M047-F1
#
_entry.id   AF-A0A9P1M047-F1
#
_cell.length_a   1.000
_cell.length_b   1.000
_cell.length_c   1.000
_cell.angle_alpha   90.00
_cell.angle_beta   90.00
_cell.angle_gamma   90.00
#
_symmetry.space_group_name_H-M   'P 1'
#
loop_
_entity.id
_entity.type
_entity.pdbx_description
1 polymer ?
#
loop_
_entity_poly.entity_id
_entity_poly.type
_entity_poly.pdbx_seq_one_letter_code
_entity_poly.pdbx_strand_id
1 'polypeptide(L)'
;MAVCDGEPMIKARINPQLCETALQWASGQDFTSAVLSSRVAIGREGLVTRTLRRLDELMREITFVLRHDLASPEAAQAIQNARLLARRGVLAAPSAYLGEAEDRVAEEIEAEPPWPNQMWPPGHQGDLDPLDLGFSQAACSRKFRAPPVAGGPEHILGLAAALCEGSIRSSDVRPESIYWFRHRFYSLDNRRLAAFRLFRLKCEDAKVLVIVLNRRQALEQLWLRKFSTGFTGGQKIRITQTDRFVGITREQCTYGCNLWGANS
;
A
#
# COMPACT_ATOMS: atom_id res chain seq x y z
N MET A 1 5.77 -34.20 -21.33
CA MET A 1 5.01 -33.48 -20.28
C MET A 1 5.48 -34.00 -18.94
N ALA A 2 6.19 -33.19 -18.14
CA ALA A 2 6.60 -33.59 -16.81
C ALA A 2 5.35 -33.61 -15.90
N VAL A 3 4.99 -34.79 -15.40
CA VAL A 3 3.95 -34.95 -14.39
C VAL A 3 4.52 -34.36 -13.11
N CYS A 4 3.92 -33.28 -12.60
CA CYS A 4 4.24 -32.75 -11.28
C CYS A 4 3.66 -33.74 -10.27
N ASP A 5 4.52 -34.62 -9.73
CA ASP A 5 4.20 -35.73 -8.81
C ASP A 5 3.74 -35.27 -7.41
N GLY A 6 3.43 -33.98 -7.23
CA GLY A 6 2.88 -33.40 -6.00
C GLY A 6 3.87 -33.34 -4.83
N GLU A 7 4.94 -34.13 -4.82
CA GLU A 7 5.95 -34.16 -3.76
C GLU A 7 6.71 -32.82 -3.61
N PRO A 8 7.11 -32.12 -4.70
CA PRO A 8 7.67 -30.78 -4.63
C PRO A 8 6.69 -29.76 -4.06
N MET A 9 5.40 -29.89 -4.40
CA MET A 9 4.35 -29.01 -3.87
C MET A 9 4.16 -29.22 -2.36
N ILE A 10 4.17 -30.47 -1.90
CA ILE A 10 4.08 -30.80 -0.46
C ILE A 10 5.30 -30.26 0.29
N LYS A 11 6.52 -30.46 -0.23
CA LYS A 11 7.75 -29.92 0.37
C LYS A 11 7.76 -28.40 0.41
N ALA A 12 7.19 -27.74 -0.60
CA ALA A 12 7.02 -26.29 -0.66
C ALA A 12 5.82 -25.77 0.16
N ARG A 13 5.07 -26.66 0.84
CA ARG A 13 3.82 -26.36 1.57
C ARG A 13 2.77 -25.67 0.69
N ILE A 14 2.76 -26.01 -0.59
CA ILE A 14 1.79 -25.54 -1.58
C ILE A 14 0.57 -26.46 -1.51
N ASN A 15 -0.61 -25.87 -1.35
CA ASN A 15 -1.86 -26.64 -1.38
C ASN A 15 -2.26 -26.94 -2.83
N PRO A 16 -2.26 -28.21 -3.27
CA PRO A 16 -2.53 -28.57 -4.66
C PRO A 16 -3.93 -28.15 -5.12
N GLN A 17 -4.91 -28.19 -4.21
CA GLN A 17 -6.30 -27.80 -4.50
C GLN A 17 -6.39 -26.31 -4.85
N LEU A 18 -5.62 -25.46 -4.18
CA LEU A 18 -5.59 -24.02 -4.46
C LEU A 18 -4.88 -23.73 -5.79
N CYS A 19 -3.86 -24.52 -6.15
CA CYS A 19 -3.22 -24.44 -7.46
C CYS A 19 -4.15 -24.85 -8.59
N GLU A 20 -4.87 -25.96 -8.43
CA GLU A 20 -5.87 -26.42 -9.40
C GLU A 20 -6.98 -25.38 -9.57
N THR A 21 -7.47 -24.81 -8.46
CA THR A 21 -8.47 -23.73 -8.51
C THR A 21 -7.94 -22.52 -9.28
N ALA A 22 -6.69 -22.12 -9.03
CA ALA A 22 -6.06 -21.00 -9.73
C ALA A 22 -5.94 -21.26 -11.24
N LEU A 23 -5.57 -22.46 -11.64
CA LEU A 23 -5.44 -22.86 -13.04
C LEU A 23 -6.80 -22.84 -13.77
N GLN A 24 -7.82 -23.47 -13.18
CA GLN A 24 -9.18 -23.50 -13.72
C GLN A 24 -9.77 -22.09 -13.84
N TRP A 25 -9.55 -21.27 -12.82
CA TRP A 25 -9.92 -19.87 -12.81
C TRP A 25 -9.18 -19.06 -13.89
N ALA A 26 -7.86 -19.19 -14.01
CA ALA A 26 -7.09 -18.50 -15.06
C ALA A 26 -7.52 -18.91 -16.48
N SER A 27 -8.04 -20.13 -16.63
CA SER A 27 -8.53 -20.68 -17.90
C SER A 27 -9.94 -20.20 -18.29
N GLY A 28 -10.58 -19.35 -17.46
CA GLY A 28 -11.86 -18.71 -17.79
C GLY A 28 -13.10 -19.33 -17.13
N GLN A 29 -12.97 -20.41 -16.35
CA GLN A 29 -14.13 -21.01 -15.66
C GLN A 29 -14.77 -20.06 -14.65
N ASP A 30 -16.08 -20.15 -14.42
CA ASP A 30 -16.69 -19.37 -13.34
C ASP A 30 -16.16 -19.80 -11.96
N PHE A 31 -16.31 -18.92 -10.97
CA PHE A 31 -15.67 -19.10 -9.67
C PHE A 31 -16.22 -20.31 -8.93
N THR A 32 -17.53 -20.52 -9.00
CA THR A 32 -18.21 -21.64 -8.33
C THR A 32 -17.74 -22.95 -8.92
N SER A 33 -17.72 -23.08 -10.25
CA SER A 33 -17.21 -24.26 -10.93
C SER A 33 -15.77 -24.55 -10.53
N ALA A 34 -14.86 -23.57 -10.64
CA ALA A 34 -13.45 -23.74 -10.32
C ALA A 34 -13.20 -24.22 -8.88
N VAL A 35 -13.96 -23.71 -7.91
CA VAL A 35 -13.86 -24.11 -6.49
C VAL A 35 -14.37 -25.55 -6.30
N LEU A 36 -15.51 -25.89 -6.90
CA LEU A 36 -16.14 -27.20 -6.78
C LEU A 36 -15.30 -28.31 -7.42
N SER A 37 -14.77 -28.09 -8.64
CA SER A 37 -13.92 -29.06 -9.34
C SER A 37 -12.57 -29.27 -8.65
N SER A 38 -12.09 -28.27 -7.91
CA SER A 38 -10.82 -28.34 -7.17
C SER A 38 -10.94 -28.99 -5.79
N ARG A 39 -12.13 -29.47 -5.42
CA ARG A 39 -12.41 -30.18 -4.15
C ARG A 39 -12.08 -29.37 -2.89
N VAL A 40 -12.11 -28.04 -2.97
CA VAL A 40 -12.05 -27.19 -1.79
C VAL A 40 -13.37 -27.34 -1.04
N ALA A 41 -13.33 -27.59 0.27
CA ALA A 41 -14.53 -27.78 1.07
C ALA A 41 -15.48 -26.56 0.99
N ILE A 42 -16.78 -26.82 0.87
CA ILE A 42 -17.84 -25.81 0.87
C ILE A 42 -17.73 -24.96 2.14
N GLY A 43 -17.92 -23.64 2.00
CA GLY A 43 -17.73 -22.67 3.09
C GLY A 43 -16.30 -22.15 3.22
N ARG A 44 -15.38 -22.56 2.33
CA ARG A 44 -13.99 -22.06 2.27
C ARG A 44 -13.72 -21.17 1.04
N GLU A 45 -14.74 -20.66 0.37
CA GLU A 45 -14.65 -19.77 -0.78
C GLU A 45 -13.86 -18.49 -0.44
N GLY A 46 -14.02 -17.99 0.78
CA GLY A 46 -13.26 -16.85 1.29
C GLY A 46 -11.75 -17.13 1.43
N LEU A 47 -11.36 -18.39 1.73
CA LEU A 47 -9.96 -18.80 1.73
C LEU A 47 -9.40 -18.77 0.30
N VAL A 48 -10.13 -19.35 -0.66
CA VAL A 48 -9.74 -19.34 -2.08
C VAL A 48 -9.56 -17.91 -2.58
N THR A 49 -10.56 -17.06 -2.34
CA THR A 49 -10.52 -15.64 -2.74
C THR A 49 -9.29 -14.93 -2.19
N ARG A 50 -8.98 -15.09 -0.89
CA ARG A 50 -7.79 -14.49 -0.28
C ARG A 50 -6.50 -15.04 -0.86
N THR A 51 -6.42 -16.34 -1.12
CA THR A 51 -5.23 -16.96 -1.73
C THR A 51 -5.01 -16.46 -3.14
N LEU A 52 -6.04 -16.41 -3.98
CA LEU A 52 -5.91 -15.92 -5.36
C LEU A 52 -5.57 -14.44 -5.41
N ARG A 53 -6.11 -13.62 -4.50
CA ARG A 53 -5.70 -12.21 -4.35
C ARG A 53 -4.25 -12.06 -3.89
N ARG A 54 -3.77 -12.95 -3.02
CA ARG A 54 -2.35 -12.98 -2.63
C ARG A 54 -1.46 -13.44 -3.78
N LEU A 55 -1.95 -14.34 -4.63
CA LEU A 55 -1.27 -14.76 -5.85
C LEU A 55 -1.20 -13.60 -6.86
N ASP A 56 -2.27 -12.80 -7.02
CA ASP A 56 -2.27 -11.59 -7.86
C ASP A 56 -1.14 -10.62 -7.45
N GLU A 57 -1.00 -10.37 -6.15
CA GLU A 57 0.07 -9.53 -5.60
C GLU A 57 1.45 -10.16 -5.82
N LEU A 58 1.60 -11.47 -5.61
CA LEU A 58 2.85 -12.17 -5.89
C LEU A 58 3.23 -12.09 -7.38
N MET A 59 2.28 -12.25 -8.29
CA MET A 59 2.50 -12.12 -9.73
C MET A 59 2.92 -10.69 -10.10
N ARG A 60 2.37 -9.68 -9.43
CA ARG A 60 2.81 -8.28 -9.55
C ARG A 60 4.26 -8.11 -9.12
N GLU A 61 4.65 -8.69 -7.99
CA GLU A 61 6.04 -8.68 -7.49
C GLU A 61 7.01 -9.37 -8.45
N ILE A 62 6.66 -10.56 -8.94
CA ILE A 62 7.50 -11.31 -9.87
C ILE A 62 7.64 -10.56 -11.19
N THR A 63 6.55 -9.97 -11.70
CA THR A 63 6.58 -9.15 -12.92
C THR A 63 7.58 -8.01 -12.79
N PHE A 64 7.60 -7.35 -11.62
CA PHE A 64 8.52 -6.26 -11.34
C PHE A 64 9.99 -6.73 -11.32
N VAL A 65 10.30 -7.78 -10.54
CA VAL A 65 11.65 -8.35 -10.44
C VAL A 65 12.16 -8.81 -11.81
N LEU A 66 11.31 -9.49 -12.59
CA LEU A 66 11.66 -9.92 -13.94
C LEU A 66 11.98 -8.74 -14.85
N ARG A 67 11.16 -7.69 -14.82
CA ARG A 67 11.33 -6.54 -15.70
C ARG A 67 12.58 -5.74 -15.35
N HIS A 68 12.86 -5.54 -14.06
CA HIS A 68 13.85 -4.54 -13.63
C HIS A 68 15.13 -5.13 -13.03
N ASP A 69 15.06 -6.25 -12.31
CA ASP A 69 16.25 -6.84 -11.65
C ASP A 69 16.91 -7.92 -12.53
N LEU A 70 16.10 -8.67 -13.28
CA LEU A 70 16.56 -9.80 -14.10
C LEU A 70 16.56 -9.49 -15.61
N ALA A 71 16.17 -8.28 -16.01
CA ALA A 71 16.13 -7.82 -17.40
C ALA A 71 15.41 -8.80 -18.36
N SER A 72 14.32 -9.41 -17.90
CA SER A 72 13.47 -10.35 -18.66
C SER A 72 12.07 -9.76 -18.89
N PRO A 73 11.94 -8.73 -19.77
CA PRO A 73 10.67 -8.04 -19.99
C PRO A 73 9.60 -8.94 -20.63
N GLU A 74 10.00 -9.92 -21.43
CA GLU A 74 9.09 -10.87 -22.08
C GLU A 74 8.41 -11.79 -21.05
N ALA A 75 9.18 -12.34 -20.11
CA ALA A 75 8.65 -13.14 -19.01
C ALA A 75 7.77 -12.29 -18.08
N ALA A 76 8.19 -11.05 -17.79
CA ALA A 76 7.38 -10.09 -17.04
C ALA A 76 6.03 -9.85 -17.73
N GLN A 77 6.03 -9.63 -19.05
CA GLN A 77 4.79 -9.42 -19.81
C GLN A 77 3.89 -10.65 -19.82
N ALA A 78 4.44 -11.85 -19.93
CA ALA A 78 3.67 -13.09 -19.87
C ALA A 78 2.94 -13.25 -18.52
N ILE A 79 3.63 -12.96 -17.41
CA ILE A 79 3.03 -13.00 -16.06
C ILE A 79 2.00 -11.88 -15.89
N GLN A 80 2.29 -10.67 -16.38
CA GLN A 80 1.33 -9.57 -16.36
C GLN A 80 0.04 -9.92 -17.09
N ASN A 81 0.13 -10.56 -18.27
CA ASN A 81 -1.04 -10.97 -19.03
C ASN A 81 -1.84 -12.05 -18.29
N ALA A 82 -1.17 -13.07 -17.74
CA ALA A 82 -1.82 -14.10 -16.93
C ALA A 82 -2.53 -13.51 -15.69
N ARG A 83 -1.90 -12.51 -15.06
CA ARG A 83 -2.46 -11.78 -13.92
C ARG A 83 -3.76 -11.06 -14.31
N LEU A 84 -3.75 -10.32 -15.42
CA LEU A 84 -4.93 -9.58 -15.90
C LEU A 84 -6.10 -10.51 -16.23
N LEU A 85 -5.84 -11.69 -16.81
CA LEU A 85 -6.86 -12.71 -17.06
C LEU A 85 -7.46 -13.28 -15.77
N ALA A 86 -6.63 -13.47 -14.74
CA ALA A 86 -7.09 -13.93 -13.44
C ALA A 86 -7.87 -12.84 -12.67
N ARG A 87 -7.65 -11.55 -12.93
CA ARG A 87 -8.30 -10.44 -12.22
C ARG A 87 -9.72 -10.14 -12.74
N ARG A 88 -10.65 -11.06 -12.49
CA ARG A 88 -12.08 -10.93 -12.88
C ARG A 88 -13.05 -11.33 -11.76
N GLY A 89 -14.36 -11.19 -12.00
CA GLY A 89 -15.43 -11.64 -11.09
C GLY A 89 -15.20 -11.25 -9.61
N VAL A 90 -15.31 -12.22 -8.70
CA VAL A 90 -15.15 -12.00 -7.25
C VAL A 90 -13.75 -11.49 -6.85
N LEU A 91 -12.72 -11.76 -7.65
CA LEU A 91 -11.37 -11.26 -7.38
C LEU A 91 -11.23 -9.78 -7.72
N ALA A 92 -11.92 -9.32 -8.76
CA ALA A 92 -11.99 -7.91 -9.16
C ALA A 92 -13.08 -7.13 -8.42
N ALA A 93 -13.98 -7.81 -7.71
CA ALA A 93 -15.08 -7.18 -7.01
C ALA A 93 -14.56 -6.19 -5.95
N PRO A 94 -15.01 -4.92 -5.99
CA PRO A 94 -14.70 -3.96 -4.96
C PRO A 94 -15.27 -4.45 -3.62
N SER A 95 -14.61 -4.08 -2.53
CA SER A 95 -15.16 -4.38 -1.21
C SER A 95 -16.42 -3.52 -1.00
N ALA A 96 -17.50 -4.13 -0.50
CA ALA A 96 -18.75 -3.43 -0.18
C ALA A 96 -18.53 -2.27 0.82
N TYR A 97 -17.55 -2.41 1.71
CA TYR A 97 -17.14 -1.35 2.65
C TYR A 97 -16.45 -0.17 1.96
N LEU A 98 -16.08 -0.29 0.68
CA LEU A 98 -15.36 0.76 -0.05
C LEU A 98 -16.29 1.68 -0.87
N GLY A 99 -17.61 1.47 -0.80
CA GLY A 99 -18.61 2.27 -1.51
C GLY A 99 -18.72 1.92 -2.99
N GLU A 100 -19.89 2.19 -3.58
CA GLU A 100 -20.14 1.99 -5.00
C GLU A 100 -19.50 3.09 -5.86
N ALA A 101 -18.78 2.64 -6.89
CA ALA A 101 -18.52 3.28 -8.19
C ALA A 101 -17.69 4.58 -8.32
N GLU A 102 -17.63 5.52 -7.37
CA GLU A 102 -16.96 6.82 -7.64
C GLU A 102 -15.60 7.06 -6.96
N ASP A 103 -15.25 6.27 -5.95
CA ASP A 103 -13.90 6.28 -5.39
C ASP A 103 -13.07 5.21 -6.10
N ARG A 104 -12.50 5.59 -7.25
CA ARG A 104 -11.59 4.71 -8.01
C ARG A 104 -10.58 4.11 -7.05
N VAL A 105 -10.62 2.79 -6.93
CA VAL A 105 -9.60 1.98 -6.26
C VAL A 105 -8.24 2.49 -6.73
N ALA A 106 -7.53 3.17 -5.84
CA ALA A 106 -6.22 3.72 -6.15
C ALA A 106 -5.18 2.68 -5.72
N GLU A 107 -4.41 2.19 -6.67
CA GLU A 107 -3.19 1.46 -6.36
C GLU A 107 -2.10 2.50 -6.14
N GLU A 108 -1.32 2.35 -5.07
CA GLU A 108 -0.10 3.12 -4.89
C GLU A 108 0.91 2.54 -5.89
N ILE A 109 0.93 3.09 -7.11
CA ILE A 109 1.80 2.62 -8.20
C ILE A 109 3.25 2.78 -7.74
N GLU A 110 4.00 1.68 -7.79
CA GLU A 110 5.43 1.69 -7.50
C GLU A 110 6.14 2.60 -8.51
N ALA A 111 7.13 3.37 -8.04
CA ALA A 111 7.82 4.32 -8.90
C ALA A 111 8.51 3.58 -10.06
N GLU A 112 8.28 4.06 -11.28
CA GLU A 112 9.03 3.60 -12.45
C GLU A 112 10.49 4.09 -12.34
N PRO A 113 11.48 3.30 -12.79
CA PRO A 113 12.87 3.71 -12.79
C PRO A 113 13.10 4.96 -13.67
N PRO A 114 14.16 5.76 -13.41
CA PRO A 114 15.24 5.50 -12.46
C PRO A 114 14.83 5.77 -11.02
N TRP A 115 15.06 4.80 -10.15
CA TRP A 115 14.84 4.97 -8.72
C TRP A 115 15.91 5.89 -8.13
N PRO A 116 15.67 6.51 -6.97
CA PRO A 116 16.71 7.22 -6.25
C PRO A 116 17.95 6.32 -6.08
N ASN A 117 19.06 6.70 -6.72
CA ASN A 117 20.31 5.93 -6.73
C ASN A 117 20.91 5.74 -5.33
N GLN A 118 20.45 6.51 -4.34
CA GLN A 118 21.00 6.49 -2.99
C GLN A 118 19.99 5.90 -2.00
N MET A 119 20.12 4.61 -1.75
CA MET A 119 19.62 4.02 -0.52
C MET A 119 20.36 4.67 0.66
N TRP A 120 19.66 5.51 1.41
CA TRP A 120 20.20 6.03 2.66
C TRP A 120 20.40 4.88 3.67
N PRO A 121 21.56 4.82 4.35
CA PRO A 121 21.82 3.75 5.31
C PRO A 121 20.88 3.87 6.52
N PRO A 122 20.58 2.76 7.22
CA PRO A 122 19.83 2.83 8.47
C PRO A 122 20.46 3.78 9.48
N GLY A 123 19.62 4.58 10.15
CA GLY A 123 20.04 5.64 11.07
C GLY A 123 20.28 7.00 10.40
N HIS A 124 20.35 7.05 9.07
CA HIS A 124 20.48 8.31 8.34
C HIS A 124 19.25 9.19 8.58
N GLN A 125 19.50 10.50 8.74
CA GLN A 125 18.49 11.53 8.81
C GLN A 125 18.67 12.50 7.64
N GLY A 126 17.56 12.93 7.07
CA GLY A 126 17.55 13.86 5.94
C GLY A 126 16.19 14.50 5.76
N ASP A 127 16.13 15.51 4.90
CA ASP A 127 14.89 16.19 4.54
C ASP A 127 14.32 15.57 3.26
N LEU A 128 13.05 15.15 3.30
CA LEU A 128 12.34 14.61 2.14
C LEU A 128 11.07 15.38 1.84
N ASP A 129 10.62 15.32 0.59
CA ASP A 129 9.26 15.70 0.25
C ASP A 129 8.29 14.69 0.87
N PRO A 130 7.32 15.12 1.69
CA PRO A 130 6.31 14.22 2.22
C PRO A 130 5.52 13.49 1.13
N LEU A 131 5.37 14.07 -0.07
CA LEU A 131 4.64 13.44 -1.16
C LEU A 131 5.39 12.21 -1.72
N ASP A 132 6.72 12.20 -1.64
CA ASP A 132 7.56 11.09 -2.10
C ASP A 132 7.45 9.85 -1.21
N LEU A 133 7.01 10.00 0.04
CA LEU A 133 6.92 8.91 1.02
C LEU A 133 5.62 8.11 0.90
N GLY A 134 5.70 6.79 0.78
CA GLY A 134 4.51 5.93 0.75
C GLY A 134 3.88 5.71 2.12
N PHE A 135 2.60 5.30 2.15
CA PHE A 135 1.90 4.97 3.40
C PHE A 135 2.14 3.50 3.78
N SER A 136 2.45 3.20 5.04
CA SER A 136 2.62 1.80 5.50
C SER A 136 1.35 1.19 6.09
N GLN A 137 0.54 1.96 6.81
CA GLN A 137 -0.53 1.41 7.64
C GLN A 137 -1.85 1.24 6.85
N ALA A 138 -2.65 0.26 7.24
CA ALA A 138 -3.95 -0.01 6.62
C ALA A 138 -5.00 1.09 6.86
N ALA A 139 -4.83 1.88 7.92
CA ALA A 139 -5.75 2.95 8.31
C ALA A 139 -4.96 4.21 8.71
N CYS A 140 -5.60 5.36 8.57
CA CYS A 140 -5.06 6.65 9.05
C CYS A 140 -6.14 7.40 9.83
N SER A 141 -6.19 7.19 11.15
CA SER A 141 -7.18 7.86 12.00
C SER A 141 -6.87 9.35 12.15
N ARG A 142 -7.89 10.18 12.37
CA ARG A 142 -7.77 11.65 12.47
C ARG A 142 -6.92 12.15 13.65
N LYS A 143 -6.81 11.37 14.72
CA LYS A 143 -6.07 11.71 15.95
C LYS A 143 -4.76 10.93 16.06
N PHE A 144 -3.75 11.57 16.63
CA PHE A 144 -2.51 10.90 17.05
C PHE A 144 -2.74 10.08 18.31
N ARG A 145 -1.90 9.05 18.53
CA ARG A 145 -1.90 8.33 19.82
C ARG A 145 -1.28 9.16 20.93
N ALA A 146 -0.29 9.97 20.57
CA ALA A 146 0.35 10.97 21.41
C ALA A 146 0.69 12.17 20.52
N PRO A 147 0.63 13.42 21.04
CA PRO A 147 1.02 14.60 20.30
C PRO A 147 2.45 14.46 19.72
N PRO A 148 2.66 14.77 18.43
CA PRO A 148 3.99 14.72 17.81
C PRO A 148 4.99 15.74 18.36
N VAL A 149 4.49 16.76 19.05
CA VAL A 149 5.22 17.78 19.81
C VAL A 149 4.59 17.85 21.20
N ALA A 150 5.40 17.92 22.26
CA ALA A 150 4.89 18.03 23.63
C ALA A 150 4.04 19.30 23.80
N GLY A 151 2.80 19.16 24.29
CA GLY A 151 1.84 20.26 24.37
C GLY A 151 1.27 20.73 23.03
N GLY A 152 1.60 20.05 21.93
CA GLY A 152 1.15 20.38 20.58
C GLY A 152 -0.20 19.73 20.20
N PRO A 153 -0.62 19.89 18.92
CA PRO A 153 -1.89 19.39 18.44
C PRO A 153 -2.07 17.86 18.53
N GLU A 154 -3.24 17.42 18.98
CA GLU A 154 -3.59 15.99 19.11
C GLU A 154 -4.15 15.36 17.83
N HIS A 155 -4.36 16.16 16.78
CA HIS A 155 -5.00 15.73 15.55
C HIS A 155 -4.29 16.24 14.30
N ILE A 156 -4.45 15.48 13.21
CA ILE A 156 -3.70 15.64 11.95
C ILE A 156 -3.88 17.05 11.36
N LEU A 157 -5.12 17.55 11.31
CA LEU A 157 -5.42 18.88 10.79
C LEU A 157 -4.77 19.98 11.63
N GLY A 158 -4.79 19.86 12.95
CA GLY A 158 -4.22 20.84 13.87
C GLY A 158 -2.71 20.92 13.73
N LEU A 159 -2.02 19.78 13.57
CA LEU A 159 -0.58 19.80 13.30
C LEU A 159 -0.27 20.42 11.94
N ALA A 160 -1.01 20.09 10.89
CA ALA A 160 -0.82 20.69 9.57
C ALA A 160 -1.02 22.22 9.60
N ALA A 161 -2.06 22.70 10.31
CA ALA A 161 -2.32 24.13 10.47
C ALA A 161 -1.18 24.81 11.23
N ALA A 162 -0.75 24.24 12.36
CA ALA A 162 0.34 24.78 13.17
C ALA A 162 1.67 24.87 12.40
N LEU A 163 1.95 23.89 11.53
CA LEU A 163 3.10 23.92 10.62
C LEU A 163 2.97 25.00 9.55
N CYS A 164 1.80 25.14 8.92
CA CYS A 164 1.55 26.18 7.91
C CYS A 164 1.63 27.60 8.48
N GLU A 165 1.17 27.79 9.71
CA GLU A 165 1.21 29.08 10.43
C GLU A 165 2.60 29.39 11.00
N GLY A 166 3.52 28.42 11.01
CA GLY A 166 4.86 28.57 11.57
C GLY A 166 4.91 28.55 13.11
N SER A 167 3.78 28.28 13.79
CA SER A 167 3.72 28.14 15.26
C SER A 167 4.48 26.90 15.76
N ILE A 168 4.66 25.90 14.89
CA ILE A 168 5.53 24.75 15.08
C ILE A 168 6.43 24.64 13.85
N ARG A 169 7.73 24.45 14.04
CA ARG A 169 8.63 24.15 12.91
C ARG A 169 8.69 22.65 12.67
N SER A 170 8.91 22.23 11.43
CA SER A 170 9.06 20.81 11.09
C SER A 170 10.18 20.13 11.90
N SER A 171 11.24 20.86 12.23
CA SER A 171 12.36 20.41 13.09
C SER A 171 11.96 20.14 14.54
N ASP A 172 10.88 20.76 15.03
CA ASP A 172 10.41 20.59 16.41
C ASP A 172 9.54 19.33 16.54
N VAL A 173 9.08 18.77 15.42
CA VAL A 173 8.32 17.52 15.35
C VAL A 173 9.30 16.34 15.32
N ARG A 174 8.99 15.26 16.06
CA ARG A 174 9.77 14.02 15.99
C ARG A 174 9.93 13.56 14.53
N PRO A 175 11.14 13.18 14.07
CA PRO A 175 11.37 12.72 12.70
C PRO A 175 10.42 11.61 12.26
N GLU A 176 10.00 11.64 11.00
CA GLU A 176 9.19 10.60 10.40
C GLU A 176 10.02 9.34 10.21
N SER A 177 9.55 8.22 10.77
CA SER A 177 10.26 6.95 10.67
C SER A 177 9.97 6.31 9.31
N ILE A 178 10.98 6.14 8.48
CA ILE A 178 10.81 5.60 7.13
C ILE A 178 11.56 4.29 6.94
N TYR A 179 11.04 3.43 6.06
CA TYR A 179 11.67 2.17 5.68
C TYR A 179 11.69 2.04 4.16
N TRP A 180 12.87 1.72 3.61
CA TRP A 180 13.02 1.46 2.19
C TRP A 180 12.50 0.08 1.85
N PHE A 181 11.52 0.02 0.95
CA PHE A 181 10.97 -1.23 0.45
C PHE A 181 10.51 -1.03 -0.99
N ARG A 182 10.82 -1.96 -1.89
CA ARG A 182 10.43 -1.88 -3.31
C ARG A 182 10.62 -0.49 -3.91
N HIS A 183 11.85 0.01 -3.80
CA HIS A 183 12.30 1.20 -4.51
C HIS A 183 11.66 2.53 -4.06
N ARG A 184 10.98 2.52 -2.91
CA ARG A 184 10.39 3.70 -2.30
C ARG A 184 10.55 3.67 -0.78
N PHE A 185 10.65 4.85 -0.19
CA PHE A 185 10.53 4.98 1.26
C PHE A 185 9.07 4.99 1.67
N TYR A 186 8.74 4.18 2.67
CA TYR A 186 7.44 4.19 3.29
C TYR A 186 7.52 4.71 4.72
N SER A 187 6.60 5.60 5.07
CA SER A 187 6.39 6.07 6.44
C SER A 187 5.80 4.96 7.30
N LEU A 188 6.38 4.72 8.47
CA LEU A 188 5.85 3.82 9.50
C LEU A 188 4.81 4.49 10.41
N ASP A 189 4.55 5.79 10.23
CA ASP A 189 3.53 6.56 10.92
C ASP A 189 2.67 7.39 9.96
N ASN A 190 1.69 6.73 9.33
CA ASN A 190 0.78 7.35 8.38
C ASN A 190 0.10 8.62 8.88
N ARG A 191 -0.12 8.76 10.20
CA ARG A 191 -0.82 9.93 10.75
C ARG A 191 0.05 11.18 10.65
N ARG A 192 1.32 11.04 11.03
CA ARG A 192 2.27 12.15 10.97
C ARG A 192 2.62 12.45 9.51
N LEU A 193 2.80 11.43 8.68
CA LEU A 193 2.94 11.64 7.24
C LEU A 193 1.71 12.35 6.63
N ALA A 194 0.49 12.02 7.05
CA ALA A 194 -0.71 12.70 6.58
C ALA A 194 -0.71 14.19 6.93
N ALA A 195 -0.30 14.56 8.15
CA ALA A 195 -0.15 15.96 8.55
C ALA A 195 0.93 16.67 7.71
N PHE A 196 2.06 16.02 7.49
CA PHE A 196 3.15 16.55 6.67
C PHE A 196 2.79 16.71 5.19
N ARG A 197 2.00 15.80 4.63
CA ARG A 197 1.49 15.93 3.26
C ARG A 197 0.46 17.05 3.14
N LEU A 198 -0.40 17.24 4.13
CA LEU A 198 -1.31 18.39 4.18
C LEU A 198 -0.52 19.71 4.23
N PHE A 199 0.51 19.77 5.08
CA PHE A 199 1.45 20.89 5.15
C PHE A 199 2.10 21.14 3.79
N ARG A 200 2.67 20.12 3.13
CA ARG A 200 3.29 20.21 1.80
C ARG A 200 2.34 20.61 0.67
N LEU A 201 1.07 20.23 0.77
CA LEU A 201 0.03 20.61 -0.22
C LEU A 201 -0.40 22.08 -0.09
N LYS A 202 -0.20 22.70 1.08
CA LYS A 202 -0.53 24.11 1.33
C LYS A 202 0.70 25.03 1.25
N CYS A 203 1.85 24.58 1.74
CA CYS A 203 3.13 25.27 1.65
C CYS A 203 3.99 24.57 0.59
N GLU A 204 4.08 25.19 -0.58
CA GLU A 204 4.93 24.67 -1.66
C GLU A 204 6.39 24.54 -1.18
N ASP A 205 7.08 23.49 -1.63
CA ASP A 205 8.46 23.13 -1.26
C ASP A 205 8.74 22.70 0.18
N ALA A 206 7.72 22.58 1.04
CA ALA A 206 7.90 22.08 2.40
C ALA A 206 8.61 20.72 2.46
N LYS A 207 9.70 20.63 3.23
CA LYS A 207 10.38 19.36 3.52
C LYS A 207 10.21 18.96 4.98
N VAL A 208 10.34 17.67 5.24
CA VAL A 208 10.23 17.12 6.59
C VAL A 208 11.41 16.24 6.91
N LEU A 209 11.83 16.31 8.17
CA LEU A 209 12.90 15.51 8.70
C LEU A 209 12.45 14.05 8.84
N VAL A 210 13.20 13.14 8.23
CA VAL A 210 12.97 11.70 8.27
C VAL A 210 14.14 10.99 8.95
N ILE A 211 13.90 9.76 9.41
CA ILE A 211 14.93 8.84 9.88
C ILE A 211 14.73 7.46 9.26
N VAL A 212 15.78 6.92 8.62
CA VAL A 212 15.74 5.60 7.99
C VAL A 212 15.89 4.51 9.04
N LEU A 213 14.91 3.61 9.12
CA LEU A 213 14.95 2.48 10.03
C LEU A 213 15.52 1.23 9.34
N ASN A 214 16.14 0.37 10.14
CA ASN A 214 16.52 -0.97 9.67
C ASN A 214 15.31 -1.92 9.67
N ARG A 215 15.49 -3.09 9.04
CA ARG A 215 14.44 -4.12 8.94
C ARG A 215 13.88 -4.53 10.30
N ARG A 216 14.73 -4.73 11.32
CA ARG A 216 14.28 -5.15 12.67
C ARG A 216 13.34 -4.11 13.28
N GLN A 217 13.73 -2.86 13.26
CA GLN A 217 12.93 -1.75 13.78
C GLN A 217 11.61 -1.59 13.00
N ALA A 218 11.64 -1.75 11.67
CA ALA A 218 10.43 -1.72 10.86
C ALA A 218 9.45 -2.85 11.23
N LEU A 219 9.96 -4.06 11.49
CA LEU A 219 9.15 -5.19 11.95
C LEU A 219 8.53 -4.95 13.34
N GLU A 220 9.30 -4.39 14.28
CA GLU A 220 8.81 -4.00 15.61
C GLU A 220 7.69 -2.95 15.52
N GLN A 221 7.73 -2.07 14.51
CA GLN A 221 6.66 -1.11 14.19
C GLN A 221 5.55 -1.66 13.30
N LEU A 222 5.44 -3.00 13.18
CA LEU A 222 4.35 -3.69 12.51
C LEU A 222 4.22 -3.39 11.00
N TRP A 223 5.34 -3.04 10.33
CA TRP A 223 5.40 -2.77 8.89
C TRP A 223 4.68 -3.83 8.03
N LEU A 224 4.83 -5.11 8.38
CA LEU A 224 4.21 -6.22 7.63
C LEU A 224 2.68 -6.25 7.66
N ARG A 225 2.03 -5.48 8.54
CA ARG A 225 0.56 -5.40 8.56
C ARG A 225 0.01 -4.86 7.23
N LYS A 226 0.77 -4.06 6.48
CA LYS A 226 0.38 -3.56 5.14
C LYS A 226 0.04 -4.69 4.18
N PHE A 227 0.89 -5.71 4.11
CA PHE A 227 0.84 -6.76 3.07
C PHE A 227 0.00 -7.98 3.47
N SER A 228 -0.58 -7.96 4.67
CA SER A 228 -1.22 -9.14 5.27
C SER A 228 -2.51 -9.59 4.58
N THR A 229 -3.12 -8.77 3.72
CA THR A 229 -4.49 -9.03 3.24
C THR A 229 -4.65 -9.22 1.73
N GLY A 230 -3.57 -9.14 0.94
CA GLY A 230 -3.63 -9.32 -0.52
C GLY A 230 -4.58 -8.34 -1.22
N PHE A 231 -4.92 -7.23 -0.56
CA PHE A 231 -5.79 -6.20 -1.11
C PHE A 231 -4.90 -5.17 -1.80
N THR A 232 -4.93 -5.16 -3.14
CA THR A 232 -4.11 -4.28 -3.99
C THR A 232 -4.65 -2.85 -4.07
N GLY A 233 -5.93 -2.66 -3.74
CA GLY A 233 -6.61 -1.38 -3.75
C GLY A 233 -6.54 -0.61 -2.44
N GLY A 234 -6.56 0.71 -2.48
CA GLY A 234 -6.94 1.52 -1.32
C GLY A 234 -7.88 2.65 -1.70
N GLN A 235 -8.53 3.22 -0.70
CA GLN A 235 -9.30 4.44 -0.79
C GLN A 235 -8.38 5.65 -0.64
N LYS A 236 -8.60 6.64 -1.50
CA LYS A 236 -7.92 7.93 -1.40
C LYS A 236 -8.40 8.63 -0.13
N ILE A 237 -7.46 9.11 0.67
CA ILE A 237 -7.77 10.02 1.75
C ILE A 237 -7.99 11.41 1.13
N ARG A 238 -9.25 11.68 0.77
CA ARG A 238 -9.62 12.90 0.06
C ARG A 238 -9.56 14.12 0.98
N ILE A 239 -9.24 15.23 0.36
CA ILE A 239 -9.41 16.55 0.92
C ILE A 239 -10.77 17.05 0.43
N THR A 240 -11.71 17.30 1.35
CA THR A 240 -13.04 17.80 0.96
C THR A 240 -12.92 19.07 0.11
N GLN A 241 -13.76 19.20 -0.92
CA GLN A 241 -13.82 20.37 -1.82
C GLN A 241 -12.56 20.59 -2.67
N THR A 242 -11.70 19.58 -2.82
CA THR A 242 -10.58 19.60 -3.77
C THR A 242 -10.45 18.24 -4.47
N ASP A 243 -9.76 18.20 -5.61
CA ASP A 243 -9.38 16.95 -6.28
C ASP A 243 -8.09 16.32 -5.71
N ARG A 244 -7.52 16.92 -4.65
CA ARG A 244 -6.28 16.47 -4.02
C ARG A 244 -6.54 15.38 -2.99
N PHE A 245 -5.55 14.52 -2.78
CA PHE A 245 -5.59 13.46 -1.78
C PHE A 245 -4.28 13.42 -0.98
N VAL A 246 -4.39 13.06 0.29
CA VAL A 246 -3.26 12.98 1.23
C VAL A 246 -2.52 11.66 1.11
N GLY A 247 -3.19 10.60 0.69
CA GLY A 247 -2.59 9.28 0.57
C GLY A 247 -3.64 8.24 0.26
N ILE A 248 -3.24 6.98 0.31
CA ILE A 248 -4.09 5.84 0.03
C ILE A 248 -4.04 4.93 1.26
N THR A 249 -5.21 4.61 1.82
CA THR A 249 -5.38 3.65 2.92
C THR A 249 -6.48 2.66 2.59
N ARG A 250 -6.61 1.57 3.35
CA ARG A 250 -7.71 0.62 3.13
C ARG A 250 -9.05 1.22 3.57
N GLU A 251 -9.07 1.96 4.67
CA GLU A 251 -10.26 2.63 5.19
C GLU A 251 -10.40 4.05 4.64
N GLN A 252 -11.64 4.49 4.40
CA GLN A 252 -11.91 5.83 3.93
C GLN A 252 -11.64 6.79 5.08
N CYS A 253 -10.81 7.79 4.81
CA CYS A 253 -10.66 8.93 5.68
C CYS A 253 -10.86 10.18 4.83
N THR A 254 -11.42 11.21 5.44
CA THR A 254 -11.59 12.51 4.77
C THR A 254 -11.12 13.58 5.73
N TYR A 255 -10.33 14.50 5.21
CA TYR A 255 -9.83 15.67 5.90
C TYR A 255 -10.59 16.91 5.42
N GLY A 256 -11.04 17.72 6.38
CA GLY A 256 -11.88 18.89 6.12
C GLY A 256 -11.13 20.03 5.44
N CYS A 257 -11.86 20.81 4.64
CA CYS A 257 -11.36 21.92 3.81
C CYS A 257 -10.88 23.11 4.65
N ASN A 258 -11.16 23.15 5.95
CA ASN A 258 -10.88 24.31 6.80
C ASN A 258 -9.39 24.71 6.84
N LEU A 259 -8.47 23.80 6.47
CA LEU A 259 -7.05 24.14 6.24
C LEU A 259 -6.83 25.10 5.06
N TRP A 260 -7.69 25.05 4.04
CA TRP A 260 -7.67 25.91 2.84
C TRP A 260 -8.74 27.02 2.88
N GLY A 261 -9.57 27.06 3.93
CA GLY A 261 -10.55 28.12 4.16
C GLY A 261 -9.96 29.29 4.94
N ALA A 262 -9.35 30.23 4.21
CA ALA A 262 -9.07 31.64 4.52
C ALA A 262 -7.79 32.06 3.80
N ASN A 263 -7.91 32.32 2.50
CA ASN A 263 -7.08 33.21 1.66
C ASN A 263 -7.48 33.03 0.18
N SER A 264 -8.74 33.32 -0.12
CA SER A 264 -9.17 33.84 -1.42
C SER A 264 -9.48 35.31 -1.23
#